data_AF-A0A3D2N3I4-F1
#
_entry.id   AF-A0A3D2N3I4-F1
#
_cell.length_a   1.000
_cell.length_b   1.000
_cell.length_c   1.000
_cell.angle_alpha   90.00
_cell.angle_beta   90.00
_cell.angle_gamma   90.00
#
_symmetry.space_group_name_H-M   'P 1'
#
loop_
_entity.id
_entity.type
_entity.pdbx_description
1 polymer ?
#
loop_
_entity_poly.entity_id
_entity_poly.type
_entity_poly.pdbx_seq_one_letter_code
_entity_poly.pdbx_strand_id
1 'polypeptide(L)'
;MYSYWYLIALAVWRLTAHHIAKIKEINLILFVTALFAGFYPSIDNTFCAARIIGFYPYYMCGYMLTAEKSAELCSKNRSKRLPVGVLCLTGAAAVMYGAYRYFQYTDDALQMAAYDAPQDAFGRICLYAAAFLAIYALRCLAPQKSIPLLTKFGRNSLWIFILHRPVTLLVSKYMKGMGTVKIMLAAAAVTLLICLVCGSDFVKKYLDRFADGGTEIFSPKEGKKLNFSAIAALAAALGFVVSVVVQSYSGFGKDDIKKMINGEYTDDEQDENDDEDIIYPVMSDAQAEKFESAFRITFAGDLILLEDQVKRAYNGSGYDFTEVFEYASPYISSADYAIGVFEGPMAGEEAGYTTSNFDDGKELRLNFPDTFAEAVREAGFDLVTTANNHLLDKGEAGALRTIEVLDRTGLDHTGSYTSEEDKRRERIKLVECQGIRIAVLSYTYGCNYISNELLTEGRFSYLTSVIYGTEGEEFEKMKKSVEEDMRAAKEMSPDLIVVLPHIGTQFSNTPDKEQETWFEIFKQNGADIILGDHPMWQNLPVWRNMTAGKCSWGTVPETLPIYTAKIRETQACSPMFISTVIQKKSSAAV
;
A
#
# COMPACT_ATOMS: atom_id res chain seq x y z
N MET A 1 -5.42 -1.11 15.02
CA MET A 1 -6.81 -1.08 15.55
C MET A 1 -7.79 -1.99 14.78
N TYR A 2 -7.45 -2.47 13.57
CA TYR A 2 -8.32 -3.29 12.71
C TYR A 2 -8.97 -4.50 13.41
N SER A 3 -8.24 -5.31 14.18
CA SER A 3 -8.81 -6.55 14.79
C SER A 3 -9.86 -6.35 15.89
N TYR A 4 -9.99 -5.13 16.45
CA TYR A 4 -10.91 -4.86 17.57
C TYR A 4 -12.09 -3.95 17.20
N TRP A 5 -12.30 -3.71 15.91
CA TRP A 5 -13.40 -2.88 15.39
C TRP A 5 -14.76 -3.26 15.99
N TYR A 6 -14.99 -4.56 16.17
CA TYR A 6 -16.24 -5.10 16.67
C TYR A 6 -16.51 -4.71 18.13
N LEU A 7 -15.50 -4.47 18.97
CA LEU A 7 -15.71 -4.02 20.36
C LEU A 7 -16.26 -2.60 20.41
N ILE A 8 -15.69 -1.70 19.59
CA ILE A 8 -16.16 -0.33 19.44
C ILE A 8 -17.60 -0.34 18.92
N ALA A 9 -17.85 -1.12 17.86
CA ALA A 9 -19.18 -1.24 17.29
C ALA A 9 -20.20 -1.83 18.28
N LEU A 10 -19.83 -2.89 19.00
CA LEU A 10 -20.67 -3.50 20.02
C LEU A 10 -21.01 -2.53 21.15
N ALA A 11 -20.08 -1.68 21.58
CA ALA A 11 -20.33 -0.65 22.58
C ALA A 11 -21.37 0.36 22.08
N VAL A 12 -21.18 0.90 20.87
CA VAL A 12 -22.12 1.83 20.24
C VAL A 12 -23.49 1.20 20.09
N TRP A 13 -23.58 0.00 19.52
CA TRP A 13 -24.84 -0.70 19.32
C TRP A 13 -25.55 -1.03 20.63
N ARG A 14 -24.84 -1.45 21.68
CA ARG A 14 -25.46 -1.73 22.99
C ARG A 14 -26.04 -0.48 23.66
N LEU A 15 -25.35 0.65 23.58
CA LEU A 15 -25.81 1.92 24.15
C LEU A 15 -27.06 2.45 23.44
N THR A 16 -27.13 2.25 22.13
CA THR A 16 -28.18 2.82 21.28
C THR A 16 -29.37 1.87 21.07
N ALA A 17 -29.15 0.55 21.05
CA ALA A 17 -30.18 -0.42 20.65
C ALA A 17 -31.44 -0.37 21.50
N HIS A 18 -31.32 -0.24 22.83
CA HIS A 18 -32.49 -0.18 23.71
C HIS A 18 -33.40 1.02 23.42
N HIS A 19 -32.80 2.14 23.00
CA HIS A 19 -33.53 3.37 22.69
C HIS A 19 -34.21 3.28 21.34
N ILE A 20 -33.47 2.85 20.32
CA ILE A 20 -33.99 2.86 18.94
C ILE A 20 -34.84 1.64 18.59
N ALA A 21 -34.73 0.52 19.33
CA ALA A 21 -35.57 -0.67 19.12
C ALA A 21 -37.07 -0.41 19.31
N LYS A 22 -37.44 0.71 19.94
CA LYS A 22 -38.84 1.15 20.13
C LYS A 22 -39.43 1.79 18.87
N ILE A 23 -38.58 2.16 17.90
CA ILE A 23 -39.01 2.78 16.64
C ILE A 23 -39.61 1.71 15.72
N LYS A 24 -40.80 2.00 15.17
CA LYS A 24 -41.47 1.10 14.23
C LYS A 24 -40.63 0.95 12.95
N GLU A 25 -40.51 -0.27 12.43
CA GLU A 25 -39.70 -0.60 11.25
C GLU A 25 -38.21 -0.23 11.35
N ILE A 26 -37.64 -0.17 12.56
CA ILE A 26 -36.24 0.24 12.76
C ILE A 26 -35.24 -0.56 11.93
N ASN A 27 -35.46 -1.87 11.70
CA ASN A 27 -34.56 -2.67 10.87
C ASN A 27 -34.54 -2.24 9.41
N LEU A 28 -35.70 -1.81 8.86
CA LEU A 28 -35.78 -1.27 7.51
C LEU A 28 -35.07 0.08 7.43
N ILE A 29 -35.29 0.95 8.43
CA ILE A 29 -34.60 2.24 8.53
C ILE A 29 -33.09 2.04 8.57
N LEU A 30 -32.59 1.17 9.46
CA LEU A 30 -31.16 0.88 9.56
C LEU A 30 -30.59 0.29 8.28
N PHE A 31 -31.32 -0.60 7.60
CA PHE A 31 -30.91 -1.17 6.32
C PHE A 31 -30.79 -0.10 5.24
N VAL A 32 -31.80 0.77 5.12
CA VAL A 32 -31.76 1.90 4.18
C VAL A 32 -30.62 2.85 4.52
N THR A 33 -30.45 3.24 5.78
CA THR A 33 -29.33 4.07 6.23
C THR A 33 -27.98 3.43 5.90
N ALA A 34 -27.84 2.12 6.05
CA ALA A 34 -26.60 1.40 5.74
C ALA A 34 -26.30 1.30 4.24
N LEU A 35 -27.33 1.24 3.39
CA LEU A 35 -27.18 1.38 1.95
C LEU A 35 -26.77 2.81 1.58
N PHE A 36 -27.48 3.82 2.10
CA PHE A 36 -27.18 5.22 1.78
C PHE A 36 -25.82 5.66 2.29
N ALA A 37 -25.37 5.16 3.44
CA ALA A 37 -24.05 5.45 3.99
C ALA A 37 -22.91 5.11 3.02
N GLY A 38 -23.09 4.09 2.16
CA GLY A 38 -22.09 3.74 1.15
C GLY A 38 -21.86 4.83 0.10
N PHE A 39 -22.82 5.74 -0.14
CA PHE A 39 -22.64 6.85 -1.10
C PHE A 39 -21.80 8.01 -0.55
N TYR A 40 -21.40 7.97 0.72
CA TYR A 40 -20.67 9.05 1.37
C TYR A 40 -19.25 8.60 1.73
N PRO A 41 -18.23 8.94 0.92
CA PRO A 41 -16.83 8.59 1.18
C PRO A 41 -16.29 9.06 2.54
N SER A 42 -16.89 10.10 3.13
CA SER A 42 -16.56 10.59 4.47
C SER A 42 -16.95 9.62 5.59
N ILE A 43 -17.84 8.65 5.32
CA ILE A 43 -18.21 7.59 6.24
C ILE A 43 -17.32 6.38 5.92
N ASP A 44 -16.09 6.42 6.43
CA ASP A 44 -15.08 5.39 6.20
C ASP A 44 -14.88 4.48 7.42
N ASN A 45 -13.83 3.67 7.39
CA ASN A 45 -13.49 2.75 8.47
C ASN A 45 -12.64 3.38 9.59
N THR A 46 -12.44 4.69 9.58
CA THR A 46 -11.87 5.45 10.70
C THR A 46 -12.82 5.31 11.89
N PHE A 47 -12.28 4.84 13.03
CA PHE A 47 -13.08 4.40 14.19
C PHE A 47 -14.22 3.41 13.87
N CYS A 48 -14.14 2.73 12.72
CA CYS A 48 -15.08 1.71 12.25
C CYS A 48 -16.49 2.25 11.96
N ALA A 49 -16.64 3.54 11.62
CA ALA A 49 -17.93 4.19 11.40
C ALA A 49 -18.78 3.49 10.33
N ALA A 50 -18.19 3.20 9.16
CA ALA A 50 -18.85 2.49 8.07
C ALA A 50 -19.37 1.10 8.51
N ARG A 51 -18.56 0.33 9.25
CA ARG A 51 -18.96 -0.97 9.83
C ARG A 51 -20.05 -0.85 10.90
N ILE A 52 -20.00 0.18 11.74
CA ILE A 52 -21.02 0.43 12.76
C ILE A 52 -22.38 0.59 12.10
N ILE A 53 -22.47 1.40 11.06
CA ILE A 53 -23.72 1.64 10.34
C ILE A 53 -24.09 0.41 9.51
N GLY A 54 -23.13 -0.10 8.74
CA GLY A 54 -23.28 -1.24 7.82
C GLY A 54 -23.77 -2.53 8.50
N PHE A 55 -23.24 -2.87 9.67
CA PHE A 55 -23.61 -4.10 10.36
C PHE A 55 -24.74 -3.92 11.39
N TYR A 56 -25.21 -2.69 11.65
CA TYR A 56 -26.27 -2.45 12.63
C TYR A 56 -27.58 -3.20 12.31
N PRO A 57 -28.04 -3.33 11.05
CA PRO A 57 -29.25 -4.10 10.74
C PRO A 57 -29.19 -5.54 11.27
N TYR A 58 -28.04 -6.22 11.17
CA TYR A 58 -27.89 -7.58 11.70
C TYR A 58 -27.93 -7.61 13.22
N TYR A 59 -27.22 -6.67 13.86
CA TYR A 59 -27.21 -6.58 15.31
C TYR A 59 -28.61 -6.32 15.87
N MET A 60 -29.34 -5.37 15.27
CA MET A 60 -30.70 -5.02 15.69
C MET A 60 -31.69 -6.17 15.45
N CYS A 61 -31.62 -6.84 14.30
CA CYS A 61 -32.39 -8.07 14.05
C CYS A 61 -32.14 -9.12 15.14
N GLY A 62 -30.88 -9.36 15.50
CA GLY A 62 -30.52 -10.27 16.59
C GLY A 62 -31.02 -9.81 17.97
N TYR A 63 -30.93 -8.51 18.27
CA TYR A 63 -31.40 -7.91 19.51
C TYR A 63 -32.92 -8.04 19.69
N MET A 64 -33.68 -7.87 18.61
CA MET A 64 -35.15 -7.98 18.62
C MET A 64 -35.65 -9.43 18.54
N LEU A 65 -34.80 -10.37 18.11
CA LEU A 65 -35.15 -11.78 17.96
C LEU A 65 -34.98 -12.51 19.31
N THR A 66 -36.10 -12.75 20.00
CA THR A 66 -36.09 -13.55 21.23
C THR A 66 -35.71 -15.01 20.94
N ALA A 67 -35.21 -15.71 21.96
CA ALA A 67 -34.85 -17.13 21.84
C ALA A 67 -36.05 -18.00 21.42
N GLU A 68 -37.25 -17.67 21.88
CA GLU A 68 -38.50 -18.34 21.51
C GLU A 68 -38.83 -18.14 20.03
N LYS A 69 -38.85 -16.90 19.55
CA LYS A 69 -39.08 -16.57 18.13
C LYS A 69 -38.01 -17.21 17.24
N SER A 70 -36.74 -17.19 17.68
CA SER A 70 -35.65 -17.88 16.99
C SER A 70 -35.86 -19.38 16.90
N ALA A 71 -36.42 -20.01 17.93
CA ALA A 71 -36.74 -21.43 17.93
C ALA A 71 -37.95 -21.76 17.03
N GLU A 72 -38.90 -20.85 16.87
CA GLU A 72 -40.04 -20.98 15.95
C GLU A 72 -39.64 -20.88 14.48
N LEU A 73 -38.64 -20.04 14.16
CA LEU A 73 -38.12 -19.87 12.80
C LEU A 73 -37.51 -21.14 12.19
N CYS A 74 -37.16 -22.13 13.02
CA CYS A 74 -36.61 -23.40 12.57
C CYS A 74 -37.52 -24.57 12.96
N SER A 75 -37.66 -25.56 12.07
CA SER A 75 -38.42 -26.76 12.40
C SER A 75 -37.85 -27.46 13.64
N LYS A 76 -38.72 -27.78 14.61
CA LYS A 76 -38.36 -28.62 15.78
C LYS A 76 -37.85 -30.00 15.35
N ASN A 77 -38.23 -30.48 14.16
CA ASN A 77 -37.81 -31.76 13.62
C ASN A 77 -36.45 -31.67 12.91
N ARG A 78 -35.44 -32.39 13.43
CA ARG A 78 -34.07 -32.41 12.89
C ARG A 78 -34.02 -32.85 11.42
N SER A 79 -34.82 -33.83 11.01
CA SER A 79 -34.80 -34.32 9.62
C SER A 79 -35.34 -33.30 8.62
N LYS A 80 -36.15 -32.34 9.07
CA LYS A 80 -36.71 -31.26 8.25
C LYS A 80 -35.83 -30.01 8.23
N ARG A 81 -35.16 -29.66 9.35
CA ARG A 81 -34.34 -28.45 9.42
C ARG A 81 -32.99 -28.55 8.70
N LEU A 82 -32.37 -29.74 8.69
CA LEU A 82 -31.06 -29.94 8.07
C LEU A 82 -31.08 -29.66 6.56
N PRO A 83 -32.01 -30.23 5.75
CA PRO A 83 -32.07 -29.92 4.33
C PRO A 83 -32.40 -28.45 4.05
N VAL A 84 -33.24 -27.81 4.87
CA VAL A 84 -33.52 -26.37 4.76
C VAL A 84 -32.25 -25.54 5.00
N GLY A 85 -31.48 -25.88 6.03
CA GLY A 85 -30.21 -25.22 6.32
C GLY A 85 -29.19 -25.37 5.19
N VAL A 86 -29.03 -26.59 4.65
CA VAL A 86 -28.13 -26.83 3.51
C VAL A 86 -28.61 -26.04 2.28
N LEU A 87 -29.91 -26.07 1.96
CA LEU A 87 -30.47 -25.33 0.84
C LEU A 87 -30.23 -23.83 0.96
N CYS A 88 -30.45 -23.25 2.15
CA CYS A 88 -30.21 -21.83 2.39
C CYS A 88 -28.73 -21.48 2.29
N LEU A 89 -27.83 -22.35 2.76
CA LEU A 89 -26.39 -22.15 2.64
C LEU A 89 -25.92 -22.22 1.18
N THR A 90 -26.41 -23.19 0.42
CA THR A 90 -26.15 -23.29 -1.03
C THR A 90 -26.72 -22.09 -1.77
N GLY A 91 -27.92 -21.63 -1.41
CA GLY A 91 -28.51 -20.41 -1.95
C GLY A 91 -27.67 -19.17 -1.65
N ALA A 92 -27.20 -19.01 -0.41
CA ALA A 92 -26.28 -17.93 -0.04
C ALA A 92 -24.99 -17.96 -0.87
N ALA A 93 -24.40 -19.15 -1.03
CA ALA A 93 -23.19 -19.34 -1.84
C ALA A 93 -23.44 -19.03 -3.32
N ALA A 94 -24.60 -19.42 -3.88
CA ALA A 94 -24.97 -19.11 -5.26
C ALA A 94 -25.19 -17.61 -5.49
N VAL A 95 -25.89 -16.94 -4.57
CA VAL A 95 -26.07 -15.46 -4.60
C VAL A 95 -24.71 -14.78 -4.54
N MET A 96 -23.83 -15.20 -3.62
CA MET A 96 -22.48 -14.64 -3.51
C MET A 96 -21.64 -14.90 -4.75
N TYR A 97 -21.69 -16.10 -5.32
CA TYR A 97 -20.94 -16.44 -6.52
C TYR A 97 -21.37 -15.58 -7.72
N GLY A 98 -22.69 -15.46 -7.95
CA GLY A 98 -23.23 -14.63 -9.03
C GLY A 98 -22.92 -13.14 -8.80
N ALA A 99 -23.11 -12.66 -7.58
CA ALA A 99 -22.82 -11.27 -7.24
C ALA A 99 -21.33 -10.95 -7.34
N TYR A 100 -20.44 -11.84 -6.91
CA TYR A 100 -18.98 -11.65 -7.05
C TYR A 100 -18.56 -11.58 -8.52
N ARG A 101 -19.12 -12.44 -9.38
CA ARG A 101 -18.87 -12.42 -10.83
C ARG A 101 -19.29 -11.12 -11.51
N TYR A 102 -20.32 -10.45 -11.00
CA TYR A 102 -20.88 -9.24 -11.59
C TYR A 102 -20.31 -7.96 -10.98
N PHE A 103 -20.24 -7.88 -9.65
CA PHE A 103 -19.84 -6.69 -8.90
C PHE A 103 -18.36 -6.68 -8.50
N GLN A 104 -17.61 -7.78 -8.68
CA GLN A 104 -16.17 -7.87 -8.38
C GLN A 104 -15.80 -7.30 -7.00
N TYR A 105 -16.48 -7.78 -5.94
CA TYR A 105 -16.33 -7.22 -4.58
C TYR A 105 -14.87 -7.07 -4.15
N THR A 106 -14.52 -5.85 -3.77
CA THR A 106 -13.27 -5.50 -3.09
C THR A 106 -13.35 -5.84 -1.59
N ASP A 107 -12.19 -5.90 -0.93
CA ASP A 107 -12.14 -6.06 0.53
C ASP A 107 -12.88 -4.92 1.26
N ASP A 108 -12.88 -3.73 0.70
CA ASP A 108 -13.59 -2.56 1.22
C ASP A 108 -15.12 -2.71 1.14
N ALA A 109 -15.63 -3.28 0.05
CA ALA A 109 -17.04 -3.60 -0.07
C ALA A 109 -17.50 -4.60 1.00
N LEU A 110 -16.67 -5.62 1.30
CA LEU A 110 -16.95 -6.59 2.38
C LEU A 110 -16.89 -5.96 3.78
N GLN A 111 -16.14 -4.87 3.92
CA GLN A 111 -16.03 -4.09 5.15
C GLN A 111 -17.06 -2.96 5.26
N MET A 112 -18.05 -2.91 4.36
CA MET A 112 -19.12 -1.91 4.32
C MET A 112 -18.63 -0.47 4.09
N ALA A 113 -17.43 -0.28 3.50
CA ALA A 113 -16.85 1.02 3.17
C ALA A 113 -17.69 1.81 2.13
N ALA A 114 -17.25 2.96 1.65
CA ALA A 114 -17.98 3.67 0.60
C ALA A 114 -18.02 2.87 -0.72
N TYR A 115 -18.98 3.18 -1.59
CA TYR A 115 -19.10 2.62 -2.92
C TYR A 115 -18.10 3.26 -3.87
N ASP A 116 -17.50 2.46 -4.74
CA ASP A 116 -16.67 2.97 -5.82
C ASP A 116 -17.56 3.46 -6.97
N ALA A 117 -18.72 2.83 -7.17
CA ALA A 117 -19.72 3.25 -8.14
C ALA A 117 -21.18 3.07 -7.64
N PRO A 118 -22.15 3.83 -8.16
CA PRO A 118 -23.55 3.76 -7.71
C PRO A 118 -24.19 2.38 -7.80
N GLN A 119 -23.78 1.56 -8.79
CA GLN A 119 -24.28 0.20 -8.95
C GLN A 119 -23.87 -0.75 -7.82
N ASP A 120 -22.82 -0.42 -7.05
CA ASP A 120 -22.34 -1.27 -5.94
C ASP A 120 -23.34 -1.32 -4.78
N ALA A 121 -24.30 -0.38 -4.75
CA ALA A 121 -25.44 -0.46 -3.86
C ALA A 121 -26.27 -1.74 -4.09
N PHE A 122 -26.42 -2.19 -5.33
CA PHE A 122 -27.06 -3.46 -5.65
C PHE A 122 -26.22 -4.65 -5.19
N GLY A 123 -24.90 -4.55 -5.31
CA GLY A 123 -23.97 -5.50 -4.71
C GLY A 123 -24.19 -5.59 -3.19
N ARG A 124 -24.27 -4.47 -2.49
CA ARG A 124 -24.52 -4.46 -1.04
C ARG A 124 -25.85 -5.12 -0.67
N ILE A 125 -26.90 -4.93 -1.46
CA ILE A 125 -28.17 -5.65 -1.27
C ILE A 125 -27.98 -7.17 -1.39
N CYS A 126 -27.23 -7.64 -2.39
CA CYS A 126 -26.88 -9.04 -2.56
C CYS A 126 -26.06 -9.58 -1.37
N LEU A 127 -25.09 -8.80 -0.86
CA LEU A 127 -24.33 -9.13 0.35
C LEU A 127 -25.25 -9.32 1.55
N TYR A 128 -26.20 -8.39 1.76
CA TYR A 128 -27.20 -8.52 2.84
C TYR A 128 -28.04 -9.78 2.69
N ALA A 129 -28.58 -10.04 1.49
CA ALA A 129 -29.39 -11.21 1.23
C ALA A 129 -28.62 -12.52 1.50
N ALA A 130 -27.40 -12.62 0.98
CA ALA A 130 -26.55 -13.78 1.21
C ALA A 130 -26.20 -13.98 2.69
N ALA A 131 -25.85 -12.91 3.39
CA ALA A 131 -25.53 -12.98 4.82
C ALA A 131 -26.75 -13.40 5.66
N PHE A 132 -27.94 -12.85 5.39
CA PHE A 132 -29.17 -13.27 6.07
C PHE A 132 -29.49 -14.76 5.81
N LEU A 133 -29.35 -15.23 4.57
CA LEU A 133 -29.50 -16.65 4.23
C LEU A 133 -28.48 -17.52 4.96
N ALA A 134 -27.22 -17.09 5.03
CA ALA A 134 -26.16 -17.80 5.74
C ALA A 134 -26.42 -17.84 7.25
N ILE A 135 -26.88 -16.74 7.87
CA ILE A 135 -27.24 -16.68 9.30
C ILE A 135 -28.41 -17.64 9.58
N TYR A 136 -29.45 -17.63 8.75
CA TYR A 136 -30.59 -18.53 8.88
C TYR A 136 -30.18 -20.00 8.68
N ALA A 137 -29.31 -20.27 7.70
CA ALA A 137 -28.74 -21.59 7.47
C ALA A 137 -27.96 -22.08 8.70
N LEU A 138 -27.06 -21.26 9.24
CA LEU A 138 -26.30 -21.58 10.45
C LEU A 138 -27.23 -21.89 11.63
N ARG A 139 -28.33 -21.15 11.80
CA ARG A 139 -29.31 -21.43 12.86
C ARG A 139 -30.00 -22.80 12.67
N CYS A 140 -30.32 -23.18 11.44
CA CYS A 140 -30.93 -24.47 11.11
C CYS A 140 -29.95 -25.65 11.29
N LEU A 141 -28.69 -25.43 10.91
CA LEU A 141 -27.60 -26.42 10.99
C LEU A 141 -27.06 -26.57 12.43
N ALA A 142 -27.20 -25.53 13.25
CA ALA A 142 -26.68 -25.51 14.60
C ALA A 142 -27.22 -26.68 15.45
N PRO A 143 -26.34 -27.43 16.13
CA PRO A 143 -26.76 -28.50 17.02
C PRO A 143 -27.54 -27.92 18.22
N GLN A 144 -28.67 -28.55 18.55
CA GLN A 144 -29.48 -28.18 19.72
C GLN A 144 -28.97 -28.83 21.02
N LYS A 145 -28.07 -29.79 20.90
CA LYS A 145 -27.39 -30.41 22.04
C LYS A 145 -26.02 -29.75 22.19
N SER A 146 -25.59 -29.55 23.43
CA SER A 146 -24.26 -29.04 23.72
C SER A 146 -23.21 -30.01 23.20
N ILE A 147 -22.27 -29.49 22.40
CA ILE A 147 -21.03 -30.18 22.05
C ILE A 147 -19.98 -29.70 23.06
N PRO A 148 -19.37 -30.56 23.88
CA PRO A 148 -18.62 -30.13 25.07
C PRO A 148 -17.59 -29.03 24.83
N LEU A 149 -16.63 -29.25 23.93
CA LEU A 149 -15.56 -28.27 23.66
C LEU A 149 -16.07 -27.04 22.90
N LEU A 150 -16.90 -27.23 21.88
CA LEU A 150 -17.41 -26.12 21.06
C LEU A 150 -18.35 -25.21 21.87
N THR A 151 -19.19 -25.78 22.75
CA THR A 151 -20.07 -25.02 23.65
C THR A 151 -19.25 -24.23 24.66
N LYS A 152 -18.16 -24.82 25.17
CA LYS A 152 -17.24 -24.14 26.08
C LYS A 152 -16.56 -22.95 25.39
N PHE A 153 -16.06 -23.13 24.17
CA PHE A 153 -15.47 -22.05 23.38
C PHE A 153 -16.49 -20.94 23.08
N GLY A 154 -17.70 -21.31 22.64
CA GLY A 154 -18.77 -20.36 22.36
C GLY A 154 -19.16 -19.51 23.57
N ARG A 155 -19.33 -20.14 24.75
CA ARG A 155 -19.63 -19.45 26.01
C ARG A 155 -18.55 -18.46 26.42
N ASN A 156 -17.29 -18.74 26.07
CA ASN A 156 -16.11 -17.95 26.45
C ASN A 156 -15.53 -17.16 25.25
N SER A 157 -16.32 -16.99 24.18
CA SER A 157 -15.87 -16.43 22.90
C SER A 157 -15.39 -14.98 22.98
N LEU A 158 -15.94 -14.17 23.89
CA LEU A 158 -15.49 -12.80 24.12
C LEU A 158 -14.01 -12.76 24.54
N TRP A 159 -13.60 -13.63 25.46
CA TRP A 159 -12.23 -13.68 25.94
C TRP A 159 -11.26 -14.22 24.90
N ILE A 160 -11.72 -15.19 24.10
CA ILE A 160 -10.98 -15.65 22.91
C ILE A 160 -10.77 -14.47 21.95
N PHE A 161 -11.81 -13.69 21.66
CA PHE A 161 -11.73 -12.53 20.77
C PHE A 161 -10.82 -11.42 21.31
N ILE A 162 -10.81 -11.14 22.60
CA ILE A 162 -9.93 -10.12 23.17
C ILE A 162 -8.46 -10.57 23.18
N LEU A 163 -8.18 -11.84 23.49
CA LEU A 163 -6.82 -12.33 23.72
C LEU A 163 -6.14 -12.96 22.50
N HIS A 164 -6.86 -13.25 21.42
CA HIS A 164 -6.25 -13.89 20.25
C HIS A 164 -5.17 -13.00 19.61
N ARG A 165 -5.40 -11.68 19.48
CA ARG A 165 -4.51 -10.82 18.70
C ARG A 165 -3.10 -10.70 19.30
N PRO A 166 -2.91 -10.45 20.61
CA PRO A 166 -1.58 -10.47 21.24
C PRO A 166 -0.84 -11.79 21.00
N VAL A 167 -1.54 -12.93 21.12
CA VAL A 167 -0.96 -14.25 20.88
C VAL A 167 -0.55 -14.39 19.41
N THR A 168 -1.41 -14.02 18.46
CA THR A 168 -1.09 -14.10 17.03
C THR A 168 0.06 -13.17 16.62
N LEU A 169 0.18 -11.99 17.23
CA LEU A 169 1.29 -11.07 16.98
C LEU A 169 2.62 -11.67 17.46
N LEU A 170 2.64 -12.24 18.66
CA LEU A 170 3.83 -12.93 19.18
C LEU A 170 4.24 -14.11 18.29
N VAL A 171 3.27 -14.94 17.91
CA VAL A 171 3.52 -16.12 17.07
C VAL A 171 3.96 -15.73 15.66
N SER A 172 3.38 -14.67 15.07
CA SER A 172 3.69 -14.24 13.70
C SER A 172 5.17 -13.93 13.48
N LYS A 173 5.88 -13.46 14.51
CA LYS A 173 7.34 -13.22 14.47
C LYS A 173 8.13 -14.49 14.14
N TYR A 174 7.65 -15.65 14.59
CA TYR A 174 8.28 -16.95 14.38
C TYR A 174 7.81 -17.67 13.11
N MET A 175 6.80 -17.13 12.41
CA MET A 175 6.25 -17.72 11.19
C MET A 175 6.86 -17.11 9.91
N LYS A 176 7.69 -16.07 10.04
CA LYS A 176 8.40 -15.45 8.91
C LYS A 176 9.34 -16.46 8.24
N GLY A 177 9.30 -16.54 6.91
CA GLY A 177 10.16 -17.45 6.11
C GLY A 177 9.70 -18.91 6.04
N MET A 178 8.56 -19.26 6.64
CA MET A 178 7.97 -20.60 6.48
C MET A 178 7.16 -20.68 5.18
N GLY A 179 7.19 -21.84 4.50
CA GLY A 179 6.33 -22.08 3.34
C GLY A 179 4.84 -22.15 3.71
N THR A 180 3.95 -21.83 2.75
CA THR A 180 2.50 -21.64 2.94
C THR A 180 1.81 -22.77 3.69
N VAL A 181 2.08 -24.04 3.35
CA VAL A 181 1.47 -25.20 4.02
C VAL A 181 1.83 -25.25 5.50
N LYS A 182 3.10 -24.96 5.84
CA LYS A 182 3.56 -24.95 7.24
C LYS A 182 2.94 -23.78 8.01
N ILE A 183 2.77 -22.63 7.36
CA ILE A 183 2.05 -21.48 7.93
C ILE A 183 0.60 -21.86 8.23
N MET A 184 -0.12 -22.50 7.30
CA MET A 184 -1.51 -22.90 7.51
C MET A 184 -1.64 -23.91 8.66
N LEU A 185 -0.77 -24.92 8.73
CA LEU A 185 -0.77 -25.90 9.81
C LEU A 185 -0.47 -25.25 11.17
N ALA A 186 0.53 -24.38 11.23
CA ALA A 186 0.87 -23.64 12.44
C ALA A 186 -0.27 -22.70 12.87
N ALA A 187 -0.89 -21.99 11.94
CA ALA A 187 -2.04 -21.12 12.22
C ALA A 187 -3.24 -21.92 12.76
N ALA A 188 -3.52 -23.10 12.21
CA ALA A 188 -4.57 -23.99 12.70
C ALA A 188 -4.26 -24.49 14.13
N ALA A 189 -3.02 -24.91 14.38
CA ALA A 189 -2.58 -25.37 15.71
C ALA A 189 -2.64 -24.24 16.76
N VAL A 190 -2.17 -23.05 16.39
CA VAL A 190 -2.20 -21.86 17.26
C VAL A 190 -3.64 -21.42 17.53
N THR A 191 -4.52 -21.47 16.54
CA THR A 191 -5.95 -21.16 16.71
C THR A 191 -6.60 -22.13 17.69
N LEU A 192 -6.33 -23.44 17.57
CA LEU A 192 -6.83 -24.44 18.50
C LEU A 192 -6.29 -24.20 19.92
N LEU A 193 -4.99 -23.89 20.06
CA LEU A 193 -4.37 -23.56 21.33
C LEU A 193 -5.01 -22.32 21.99
N ILE A 194 -5.21 -21.25 21.22
CA ILE A 194 -5.89 -20.04 21.68
C ILE A 194 -7.30 -20.39 22.18
N CYS A 195 -8.07 -21.18 21.43
CA CYS A 195 -9.40 -21.61 21.84
C CYS A 195 -9.38 -22.44 23.14
N LEU A 196 -8.44 -23.38 23.28
CA LEU A 196 -8.31 -24.23 24.47
C LEU A 196 -7.92 -23.43 25.72
N VAL A 197 -6.96 -22.51 25.59
CA VAL A 197 -6.43 -21.71 26.70
C VAL A 197 -7.39 -20.57 27.05
N CYS A 198 -7.67 -19.69 26.09
CA CYS A 198 -8.49 -18.48 26.31
C CYS A 198 -9.97 -18.83 26.47
N GLY A 199 -10.42 -19.94 25.90
CA GLY A 199 -11.77 -20.48 26.11
C GLY A 199 -11.92 -21.31 27.39
N SER A 200 -10.91 -21.42 28.24
CA SER A 200 -10.99 -22.17 29.49
C SER A 200 -11.81 -21.43 30.56
N ASP A 201 -12.56 -22.18 31.39
CA ASP A 201 -13.32 -21.58 32.50
C ASP A 201 -12.41 -21.01 33.59
N PHE A 202 -11.17 -21.51 33.66
CA PHE A 202 -10.13 -20.94 34.51
C PHE A 202 -9.81 -19.51 34.08
N VAL A 203 -9.42 -19.31 32.81
CA VAL A 203 -9.10 -17.97 32.28
C VAL A 203 -10.31 -17.04 32.37
N LYS A 204 -11.50 -17.52 31.99
CA LYS A 204 -12.77 -16.78 32.11
C LYS A 204 -12.98 -16.23 33.52
N LYS A 205 -12.80 -17.06 34.57
CA LYS A 205 -13.04 -16.65 35.96
C LYS A 205 -12.20 -15.43 36.37
N TYR A 206 -10.93 -15.38 35.94
CA TYR A 206 -10.05 -14.25 36.27
C TYR A 206 -10.40 -13.01 35.45
N LEU A 207 -10.69 -13.18 34.16
CA LEU A 207 -11.03 -12.08 33.28
C LEU A 207 -12.40 -11.47 33.59
N ASP A 208 -13.39 -12.28 33.97
CA ASP A 208 -14.68 -11.79 34.45
C ASP A 208 -14.49 -10.99 35.74
N ARG A 209 -13.72 -11.49 36.71
CA ARG A 209 -13.44 -10.76 37.96
C ARG A 209 -12.76 -9.42 37.68
N PHE A 210 -11.86 -9.39 36.70
CA PHE A 210 -11.21 -8.18 36.24
C PHE A 210 -12.20 -7.20 35.60
N ALA A 211 -13.06 -7.68 34.69
CA ALA A 211 -14.08 -6.87 34.03
C ALA A 211 -15.12 -6.33 35.01
N ASP A 212 -15.62 -7.18 35.90
CA ASP A 212 -16.56 -6.82 36.96
C ASP A 212 -15.95 -5.74 37.85
N GLY A 213 -14.67 -5.88 38.23
CA GLY A 213 -13.93 -4.85 38.95
C GLY A 213 -13.86 -3.52 38.19
N GLY A 214 -13.68 -3.54 36.88
CA GLY A 214 -13.76 -2.33 36.03
C GLY A 214 -15.15 -1.70 36.02
N THR A 215 -16.22 -2.50 35.95
CA THR A 215 -17.60 -1.97 35.95
C THR A 215 -17.98 -1.29 37.26
N GLU A 216 -17.46 -1.75 38.40
CA GLU A 216 -17.69 -1.11 39.70
C GLU A 216 -17.15 0.33 39.77
N ILE A 217 -16.21 0.70 38.89
CA ILE A 217 -15.67 2.07 38.80
C ILE A 217 -16.63 3.00 38.05
N PHE A 218 -17.21 2.53 36.95
CA PHE A 218 -18.09 3.34 36.09
C PHE A 218 -19.55 3.32 36.54
N SER A 219 -19.93 2.38 37.41
CA SER A 219 -21.28 2.30 38.00
C SER A 219 -21.20 1.84 39.46
N PRO A 220 -20.66 2.68 40.36
CA PRO A 220 -20.59 2.34 41.77
C PRO A 220 -22.01 2.16 42.32
N LYS A 221 -22.26 1.03 43.00
CA LYS A 221 -23.50 0.86 43.77
C LYS A 221 -23.56 1.93 44.85
N GLU A 222 -24.69 2.64 44.95
CA GLU A 222 -24.89 3.71 45.93
C GLU A 222 -24.40 3.29 47.33
N GLY A 223 -23.51 4.09 47.91
CA GLY A 223 -22.98 3.89 49.26
C GLY A 223 -21.77 2.97 49.42
N LYS A 224 -21.21 2.37 48.35
CA LYS A 224 -19.96 1.59 48.44
C LYS A 224 -18.74 2.39 48.00
N LYS A 225 -17.72 2.47 48.86
CA LYS A 225 -16.38 3.00 48.50
C LYS A 225 -15.74 2.10 47.44
N LEU A 226 -15.09 2.73 46.44
CA LEU A 226 -14.31 2.06 45.40
C LEU A 226 -13.31 1.08 46.03
N ASN A 227 -13.38 -0.19 45.61
CA ASN A 227 -12.50 -1.24 46.12
C ASN A 227 -11.10 -1.10 45.48
N PHE A 228 -10.03 -1.23 46.26
CA PHE A 228 -8.65 -1.16 45.75
C PHE A 228 -8.40 -2.15 44.59
N SER A 229 -9.06 -3.32 44.62
CA SER A 229 -8.99 -4.29 43.51
C SER A 229 -9.60 -3.78 42.20
N ALA A 230 -10.59 -2.88 42.26
CA ALA A 230 -11.21 -2.27 41.09
C ALA A 230 -10.25 -1.25 40.44
N ILE A 231 -9.61 -0.41 41.25
CA ILE A 231 -8.59 0.56 40.80
C ILE A 231 -7.39 -0.16 40.18
N ALA A 232 -6.91 -1.23 40.82
CA ALA A 232 -5.81 -2.05 40.30
C ALA A 232 -6.18 -2.74 38.96
N ALA A 233 -7.42 -3.21 38.81
CA ALA A 233 -7.90 -3.79 37.56
C ALA A 233 -7.93 -2.75 36.43
N LEU A 234 -8.45 -1.55 36.68
CA LEU A 234 -8.46 -0.47 35.68
C LEU A 234 -7.03 -0.06 35.28
N ALA A 235 -6.12 0.10 36.24
CA ALA A 235 -4.72 0.43 35.98
C ALA A 235 -4.02 -0.65 35.15
N ALA A 236 -4.30 -1.93 35.41
CA ALA A 236 -3.77 -3.03 34.60
C ALA A 236 -4.40 -3.09 33.20
N ALA A 237 -5.70 -2.77 33.05
CA ALA A 237 -6.36 -2.67 31.75
C ALA A 237 -5.77 -1.54 30.91
N LEU A 238 -5.67 -0.35 31.51
CA LEU A 238 -5.08 0.82 30.88
C LEU A 238 -3.62 0.54 30.53
N GLY A 239 -2.83 -0.02 31.47
CA GLY A 239 -1.44 -0.37 31.24
C GLY A 239 -1.24 -1.41 30.14
N PHE A 240 -2.14 -2.39 30.02
CA PHE A 240 -2.11 -3.36 28.91
C PHE A 240 -2.49 -2.72 27.58
N VAL A 241 -3.55 -1.90 27.54
CA VAL A 241 -3.98 -1.18 26.32
C VAL A 241 -2.91 -0.20 25.88
N VAL A 242 -2.38 0.61 26.80
CA VAL A 242 -1.25 1.51 26.57
C VAL A 242 -0.06 0.69 26.07
N SER A 243 0.37 -0.35 26.76
CA SER A 243 1.50 -1.19 26.31
C SER A 243 1.30 -1.79 24.92
N VAL A 244 0.11 -2.32 24.60
CA VAL A 244 -0.19 -2.88 23.27
C VAL A 244 -0.24 -1.80 22.21
N VAL A 245 -0.83 -0.63 22.50
CA VAL A 245 -0.91 0.51 21.58
C VAL A 245 0.50 1.09 21.35
N VAL A 246 1.22 1.37 22.42
CA VAL A 246 2.61 1.87 22.47
C VAL A 246 3.58 0.89 21.81
N GLN A 247 3.40 -0.43 21.94
CA GLN A 247 4.21 -1.42 21.19
C GLN A 247 3.78 -1.58 19.73
N SER A 248 2.54 -1.20 19.39
CA SER A 248 2.04 -1.23 18.00
C SER A 248 2.45 0.02 17.22
N TYR A 249 2.71 1.14 17.90
CA TYR A 249 3.38 2.32 17.36
C TYR A 249 4.88 2.20 17.67
N SER A 250 5.62 1.60 16.74
CA SER A 250 7.07 1.39 16.85
C SER A 250 7.82 2.68 17.20
N GLY A 251 8.21 2.86 18.47
CA GLY A 251 9.06 3.97 18.90
C GLY A 251 9.25 4.10 20.41
N PHE A 252 8.23 3.81 21.22
CA PHE A 252 8.30 4.10 22.66
C PHE A 252 9.01 3.02 23.49
N GLY A 253 10.05 3.42 24.21
CA GLY A 253 10.84 2.60 25.13
C GLY A 253 10.30 2.57 26.56
N LYS A 254 10.92 1.73 27.42
CA LYS A 254 10.60 1.71 28.86
C LYS A 254 11.05 2.97 29.59
N ASP A 255 12.03 3.69 29.03
CA ASP A 255 12.62 4.87 29.65
C ASP A 255 11.74 6.11 29.45
N ASP A 256 11.04 6.22 28.31
CA ASP A 256 10.08 7.31 28.02
C ASP A 256 8.86 7.26 28.96
N ILE A 257 8.38 6.04 29.25
CA ILE A 257 7.30 5.80 30.21
C ILE A 257 7.74 6.24 31.62
N LYS A 258 9.02 6.08 31.96
CA LYS A 258 9.57 6.46 33.27
C LYS A 258 9.68 7.98 33.42
N LYS A 259 10.13 8.67 32.37
CA LYS A 259 10.17 10.15 32.31
C LYS A 259 8.76 10.76 32.45
N MET A 260 7.76 10.19 31.76
CA MET A 260 6.36 10.62 31.89
C MET A 260 5.78 10.43 33.30
N ILE A 261 6.09 9.31 33.96
CA ILE A 261 5.59 9.02 35.32
C ILE A 261 6.21 9.97 36.36
N ASN A 262 7.46 10.39 36.15
CA ASN A 262 8.18 11.26 37.07
C ASN A 262 7.86 12.76 36.90
N GLY A 263 7.08 13.14 35.88
CA GLY A 263 6.78 14.55 35.60
C GLY A 263 8.02 15.34 35.13
N GLU A 264 9.02 14.65 34.61
CA GLU A 264 10.28 15.22 34.10
C GLU A 264 10.15 15.64 32.62
N TYR A 265 8.93 15.63 32.07
CA TYR A 265 8.66 16.17 30.75
C TYR A 265 8.45 17.68 30.87
N THR A 266 9.55 18.43 30.79
CA THR A 266 9.55 19.89 30.76
C THR A 266 9.67 20.34 29.30
N ASP A 267 8.71 21.12 28.81
CA ASP A 267 8.64 21.68 27.44
C ASP A 267 9.79 22.65 27.06
N ASP A 268 10.86 22.75 27.86
CA ASP A 268 11.86 23.82 27.76
C ASP A 268 13.32 23.33 27.68
N GLU A 269 13.57 22.08 27.29
CA GLU A 269 14.89 21.70 26.80
C GLU A 269 14.84 21.55 25.28
N GLN A 270 15.47 22.52 24.59
CA GLN A 270 15.92 22.39 23.21
C GLN A 270 16.87 21.18 23.13
N ASP A 271 16.30 19.99 22.95
CA ASP A 271 17.05 18.85 22.45
C ASP A 271 17.16 19.01 20.92
N GLU A 272 18.37 19.29 20.44
CA GLU A 272 18.70 19.39 19.02
C GLU A 272 18.62 18.04 18.27
N ASN A 273 17.91 17.03 18.81
CA ASN A 273 17.83 15.68 18.23
C ASN A 273 16.49 14.98 18.54
N ASP A 274 15.35 15.63 18.33
CA ASP A 274 14.07 14.92 18.29
C ASP A 274 13.38 15.09 16.92
N ASP A 275 13.64 14.10 16.06
CA ASP A 275 12.84 13.69 14.91
C ASP A 275 11.46 13.20 15.39
N GLU A 276 10.65 14.08 16.00
CA GLU A 276 9.23 13.80 16.19
C GLU A 276 8.48 14.03 14.87
N ASP A 277 7.94 12.94 14.33
CA ASP A 277 7.06 12.90 13.15
C ASP A 277 5.91 13.93 13.27
N ILE A 278 6.16 15.12 12.73
CA ILE A 278 5.11 16.11 12.48
C ILE A 278 4.16 15.49 11.45
N ILE A 279 2.93 15.15 11.88
CA ILE A 279 1.91 14.48 11.05
C ILE A 279 1.65 15.23 9.72
N TYR A 280 1.86 16.55 9.70
CA TYR A 280 2.06 17.35 8.48
C TYR A 280 3.03 18.51 8.78
N PRO A 281 4.27 18.53 8.25
CA PRO A 281 5.12 19.69 8.39
C PRO A 281 4.46 20.85 7.63
N VAL A 282 3.84 21.77 8.38
CA VAL A 282 3.38 23.04 7.81
C VAL A 282 4.65 23.85 7.57
N MET A 283 4.95 24.13 6.29
CA MET A 283 6.07 25.01 5.96
C MET A 283 5.91 26.35 6.67
N SER A 284 6.97 26.83 7.30
CA SER A 284 7.06 28.24 7.66
C SER A 284 6.96 29.10 6.40
N ASP A 285 6.51 30.34 6.52
CA ASP A 285 6.42 31.27 5.39
C ASP A 285 7.75 31.40 4.63
N ALA A 286 8.87 31.38 5.35
CA ALA A 286 10.21 31.42 4.76
C ALA A 286 10.58 30.13 4.00
N GLN A 287 10.10 28.96 4.45
CA GLN A 287 10.28 27.70 3.72
C GLN A 287 9.36 27.63 2.50
N ALA A 288 8.12 28.13 2.61
CA ALA A 288 7.19 28.23 1.49
C ALA A 288 7.74 29.17 0.41
N GLU A 289 8.26 30.35 0.77
CA GLU A 289 8.89 31.27 -0.18
C GLU A 289 10.10 30.62 -0.88
N LYS A 290 10.95 29.91 -0.12
CA LYS A 290 12.08 29.15 -0.69
C LYS A 290 11.66 28.01 -1.60
N PHE A 291 10.54 27.36 -1.30
CA PHE A 291 9.96 26.30 -2.11
C PHE A 291 9.31 26.84 -3.38
N GLU A 292 8.70 28.02 -3.31
CA GLU A 292 8.13 28.72 -4.48
C GLU A 292 9.21 29.21 -5.44
N SER A 293 10.38 29.59 -4.93
CA SER A 293 11.47 30.09 -5.76
C SER A 293 12.46 29.02 -6.26
N ALA A 294 12.18 27.74 -6.06
CA ALA A 294 13.14 26.67 -6.31
C ALA A 294 12.77 25.83 -7.54
N PHE A 295 13.79 25.31 -8.21
CA PHE A 295 13.64 24.44 -9.38
C PHE A 295 13.12 23.06 -8.96
N ARG A 296 12.03 22.60 -9.55
CA ARG A 296 11.32 21.38 -9.16
C ARG A 296 11.50 20.31 -10.20
N ILE A 297 12.04 19.17 -9.78
CA ILE A 297 12.07 17.95 -10.59
C ILE A 297 11.04 16.98 -10.05
N THR A 298 10.09 16.56 -10.89
CA THR A 298 9.19 15.43 -10.57
C THR A 298 9.74 14.17 -11.22
N PHE A 299 9.82 13.10 -10.46
CA PHE A 299 10.14 11.77 -10.95
C PHE A 299 8.94 10.84 -10.76
N ALA A 300 8.54 10.16 -11.82
CA ALA A 300 7.66 9.01 -11.75
C ALA A 300 8.46 7.75 -12.05
N GLY A 301 8.31 6.72 -11.22
CA GLY A 301 8.82 5.39 -11.53
C GLY A 301 8.12 4.77 -12.74
N ASP A 302 8.20 3.45 -12.82
CA ASP A 302 7.71 2.61 -13.92
C ASP A 302 6.33 3.01 -14.48
N LEU A 303 6.35 3.62 -15.68
CA LEU A 303 5.20 3.86 -16.55
C LEU A 303 4.94 2.58 -17.35
N ILE A 304 4.26 1.63 -16.71
CA ILE A 304 4.02 0.28 -17.21
C ILE A 304 2.53 0.05 -17.54
N LEU A 305 2.26 -0.59 -18.69
CA LEU A 305 0.92 -1.04 -19.07
C LEU A 305 0.81 -2.56 -19.13
N LEU A 306 0.00 -3.11 -18.22
CA LEU A 306 -0.43 -4.50 -18.21
C LEU A 306 -1.72 -4.69 -19.05
N GLU A 307 -2.11 -5.95 -19.28
CA GLU A 307 -3.24 -6.34 -20.12
C GLU A 307 -4.53 -5.56 -19.78
N ASP A 308 -4.86 -5.41 -18.49
CA ASP A 308 -6.10 -4.77 -18.07
C ASP A 308 -6.11 -3.27 -18.37
N GLN A 309 -4.96 -2.59 -18.24
CA GLN A 309 -4.82 -1.17 -18.58
C GLN A 309 -4.95 -0.95 -20.08
N VAL A 310 -4.28 -1.78 -20.89
CA VAL A 310 -4.38 -1.73 -22.36
C VAL A 310 -5.82 -1.96 -22.81
N LYS A 311 -6.53 -2.94 -22.24
CA LYS A 311 -7.93 -3.22 -22.57
C LYS A 311 -8.86 -2.08 -22.19
N ARG A 312 -8.66 -1.48 -21.01
CA ARG A 312 -9.51 -0.39 -20.51
C ARG A 312 -9.38 0.88 -21.35
N ALA A 313 -8.19 1.15 -21.88
CA ALA A 313 -7.94 2.30 -22.77
C ALA A 313 -8.62 2.17 -24.14
N TYR A 314 -9.09 0.98 -24.54
CA TYR A 314 -9.70 0.80 -25.85
C TYR A 314 -11.14 1.33 -25.91
N ASN A 315 -11.36 2.35 -26.76
CA ASN A 315 -12.67 3.02 -26.90
C ASN A 315 -13.54 2.47 -28.05
N GLY A 316 -13.14 1.37 -28.68
CA GLY A 316 -13.83 0.78 -29.84
C GLY A 316 -13.29 1.22 -31.21
N SER A 317 -12.44 2.25 -31.25
CA SER A 317 -11.80 2.73 -32.49
C SER A 317 -10.29 2.91 -32.37
N GLY A 318 -9.78 3.10 -31.15
CA GLY A 318 -8.36 3.22 -30.83
C GLY A 318 -8.15 3.17 -29.32
N TYR A 319 -6.94 3.53 -28.88
CA TYR A 319 -6.54 3.53 -27.48
C TYR A 319 -6.38 4.95 -26.96
N ASP A 320 -7.02 5.25 -25.83
CA ASP A 320 -6.95 6.53 -25.15
C ASP A 320 -6.49 6.31 -23.70
N PHE A 321 -5.34 6.90 -23.35
CA PHE A 321 -4.71 6.76 -22.04
C PHE A 321 -4.79 8.05 -21.21
N THR A 322 -5.49 9.10 -21.65
CA THR A 322 -5.53 10.37 -20.90
C THR A 322 -6.15 10.22 -19.51
N GLU A 323 -7.15 9.34 -19.35
CA GLU A 323 -7.79 9.03 -18.05
C GLU A 323 -6.78 8.46 -17.04
N VAL A 324 -5.72 7.78 -17.50
CA VAL A 324 -4.68 7.20 -16.61
C VAL A 324 -3.96 8.29 -15.82
N PHE A 325 -3.81 9.48 -16.39
CA PHE A 325 -3.06 10.58 -15.79
C PHE A 325 -3.94 11.68 -15.20
N GLU A 326 -5.28 11.62 -15.30
CA GLU A 326 -6.20 12.71 -14.91
C GLU A 326 -5.86 13.34 -13.56
N TYR A 327 -5.61 12.51 -12.54
CA TYR A 327 -5.31 12.96 -11.18
C TYR A 327 -3.81 13.25 -10.94
N ALA A 328 -2.92 12.72 -11.78
CA ALA A 328 -1.47 12.88 -11.65
C ALA A 328 -0.94 14.10 -12.42
N SER A 329 -1.57 14.45 -13.55
CA SER A 329 -1.13 15.54 -14.43
C SER A 329 -0.94 16.88 -13.71
N PRO A 330 -1.82 17.32 -12.78
CA PRO A 330 -1.58 18.58 -12.05
C PRO A 330 -0.29 18.58 -11.24
N TYR A 331 0.16 17.42 -10.75
CA TYR A 331 1.41 17.31 -9.98
C TYR A 331 2.62 17.20 -10.90
N ILE A 332 2.50 16.41 -11.97
CA ILE A 332 3.57 16.25 -12.97
C ILE A 332 3.87 17.59 -13.65
N SER A 333 2.84 18.25 -14.19
CA SER A 333 2.96 19.53 -14.91
C SER A 333 3.27 20.74 -14.02
N SER A 334 3.22 20.60 -12.69
CA SER A 334 3.66 21.65 -11.76
C SER A 334 5.18 21.70 -11.56
N ALA A 335 5.90 20.70 -12.07
CA ALA A 335 7.36 20.66 -12.04
C ALA A 335 7.96 21.57 -13.12
N ASP A 336 9.19 22.01 -12.88
CA ASP A 336 9.99 22.67 -13.92
C ASP A 336 10.61 21.64 -14.88
N TYR A 337 10.77 20.39 -14.42
CA TYR A 337 11.21 19.27 -15.24
C TYR A 337 10.67 17.93 -14.71
N ALA A 338 9.94 17.18 -15.53
CA ALA A 338 9.35 15.91 -15.15
C ALA A 338 10.01 14.73 -15.88
N ILE A 339 10.43 13.72 -15.11
CA ILE A 339 11.13 12.53 -15.58
C ILE A 339 10.29 11.28 -15.29
N GLY A 340 10.15 10.38 -16.26
CA GLY A 340 9.47 9.10 -16.11
C GLY A 340 10.33 7.90 -16.51
N VAL A 341 9.95 6.69 -16.09
CA VAL A 341 10.55 5.44 -16.59
C VAL A 341 9.57 4.81 -17.57
N PHE A 342 9.87 4.83 -18.87
CA PHE A 342 9.00 4.22 -19.89
C PHE A 342 9.29 2.72 -20.01
N GLU A 343 8.68 1.93 -19.13
CA GLU A 343 9.01 0.51 -18.90
C GLU A 343 8.28 -0.43 -19.87
N GLY A 344 8.48 -0.23 -21.17
CA GLY A 344 8.00 -1.17 -22.18
C GLY A 344 8.15 -0.65 -23.61
N PRO A 345 8.19 -1.54 -24.61
CA PRO A 345 8.37 -1.16 -26.00
C PRO A 345 7.06 -0.71 -26.65
N MET A 346 7.17 0.06 -27.72
CA MET A 346 6.10 0.36 -28.68
C MET A 346 6.47 -0.24 -30.04
N ALA A 347 6.21 -1.53 -30.20
CA ALA A 347 6.50 -2.31 -31.41
C ALA A 347 5.35 -2.31 -32.45
N GLY A 348 4.26 -1.58 -32.17
CA GLY A 348 3.10 -1.48 -33.04
C GLY A 348 2.08 -2.62 -32.87
N GLU A 349 0.91 -2.44 -33.48
CA GLU A 349 -0.24 -3.36 -33.34
C GLU A 349 0.04 -4.76 -33.90
N GLU A 350 0.74 -4.84 -35.04
CA GLU A 350 1.10 -6.11 -35.69
C GLU A 350 1.98 -7.03 -34.82
N ALA A 351 2.74 -6.44 -33.88
CA ALA A 351 3.54 -7.19 -32.91
C ALA A 351 2.71 -7.70 -31.70
N GLY A 352 1.43 -7.32 -31.62
CA GLY A 352 0.49 -7.61 -30.54
C GLY A 352 0.79 -6.83 -29.26
N TYR A 353 -0.20 -6.11 -28.74
CA TYR A 353 -0.09 -5.36 -27.48
C TYR A 353 -0.02 -6.27 -26.25
N THR A 354 0.31 -5.69 -25.08
CA THR A 354 0.42 -6.44 -23.82
C THR A 354 -0.83 -7.27 -23.54
N THR A 355 -0.65 -8.59 -23.33
CA THR A 355 -1.72 -9.55 -23.00
C THR A 355 -1.45 -10.34 -21.73
N SER A 356 -0.52 -9.88 -20.89
CA SER A 356 -0.25 -10.47 -19.58
C SER A 356 -0.41 -9.45 -18.46
N ASN A 357 -0.85 -9.97 -17.31
CA ASN A 357 -0.88 -9.25 -16.04
C ASN A 357 0.12 -9.90 -15.07
N PHE A 358 0.40 -9.21 -13.98
CA PHE A 358 1.20 -9.78 -12.90
C PHE A 358 0.54 -11.06 -12.34
N ASP A 359 1.34 -12.11 -12.12
CA ASP A 359 0.95 -13.41 -11.54
C ASP A 359 -0.17 -14.16 -12.28
N ASP A 360 -0.37 -13.90 -13.58
CA ASP A 360 -1.38 -14.58 -14.41
C ASP A 360 -0.89 -15.91 -15.04
N GLY A 361 0.37 -16.28 -14.77
CA GLY A 361 1.01 -17.49 -15.26
C GLY A 361 1.49 -17.43 -16.71
N LYS A 362 1.44 -16.26 -17.37
CA LYS A 362 2.00 -16.04 -18.71
C LYS A 362 3.39 -15.41 -18.63
N GLU A 363 4.14 -15.47 -19.72
CA GLU A 363 5.34 -14.63 -19.86
C GLU A 363 4.93 -13.16 -19.87
N LEU A 364 5.59 -12.35 -19.05
CA LEU A 364 5.38 -10.91 -19.02
C LEU A 364 6.20 -10.25 -20.14
N ARG A 365 5.60 -10.19 -21.33
CA ARG A 365 6.14 -9.46 -22.49
C ARG A 365 5.23 -8.30 -22.82
N LEU A 366 5.77 -7.10 -22.67
CA LEU A 366 5.05 -5.84 -22.82
C LEU A 366 5.10 -5.35 -24.27
N ASN A 367 4.06 -4.62 -24.66
CA ASN A 367 4.03 -3.80 -25.87
C ASN A 367 2.88 -2.81 -25.78
N PHE A 368 3.22 -1.52 -25.82
CA PHE A 368 2.28 -0.44 -25.58
C PHE A 368 1.75 0.13 -26.91
N PRO A 369 0.48 0.55 -26.99
CA PRO A 369 0.02 1.38 -28.10
C PRO A 369 0.75 2.73 -28.13
N ASP A 370 1.05 3.23 -29.33
CA ASP A 370 1.79 4.48 -29.53
C ASP A 370 1.14 5.69 -28.81
N THR A 371 -0.20 5.70 -28.68
CA THR A 371 -0.95 6.75 -27.99
C THR A 371 -0.64 6.84 -26.49
N PHE A 372 0.02 5.84 -25.91
CA PHE A 372 0.50 5.94 -24.53
C PHE A 372 1.62 6.98 -24.38
N ALA A 373 2.54 7.07 -25.35
CA ALA A 373 3.56 8.12 -25.34
C ALA A 373 2.96 9.52 -25.45
N GLU A 374 1.88 9.66 -26.23
CA GLU A 374 1.13 10.92 -26.34
C GLU A 374 0.52 11.30 -25.00
N ALA A 375 -0.15 10.37 -24.32
CA ALA A 375 -0.73 10.59 -23.00
C ALA A 375 0.33 10.91 -21.93
N VAL A 376 1.50 10.25 -21.97
CA VAL A 376 2.63 10.56 -21.07
C VAL A 376 3.12 11.99 -21.30
N ARG A 377 3.35 12.39 -22.55
CA ARG A 377 3.74 13.78 -22.86
C ARG A 377 2.67 14.78 -22.43
N GLU A 378 1.40 14.51 -22.72
CA GLU A 378 0.28 15.38 -22.35
C GLU A 378 0.07 15.48 -20.83
N ALA A 379 0.46 14.45 -20.07
CA ALA A 379 0.46 14.49 -18.62
C ALA A 379 1.49 15.47 -18.04
N GLY A 380 2.46 15.92 -18.85
CA GLY A 380 3.47 16.90 -18.49
C GLY A 380 4.87 16.32 -18.27
N PHE A 381 5.16 15.10 -18.72
CA PHE A 381 6.53 14.56 -18.69
C PHE A 381 7.39 15.19 -19.77
N ASP A 382 8.60 15.63 -19.40
CA ASP A 382 9.59 16.20 -20.32
C ASP A 382 10.55 15.15 -20.86
N LEU A 383 10.99 14.22 -20.00
CA LEU A 383 11.98 13.19 -20.30
C LEU A 383 11.52 11.82 -19.81
N VAL A 384 11.79 10.77 -20.60
CA VAL A 384 11.67 9.39 -20.14
C VAL A 384 12.95 8.58 -20.32
N THR A 385 13.24 7.68 -19.38
CA THR A 385 14.26 6.65 -19.60
C THR A 385 13.62 5.38 -20.17
N THR A 386 14.28 4.78 -21.16
CA THR A 386 13.95 3.45 -21.70
C THR A 386 14.98 2.39 -21.30
N ALA A 387 15.96 2.74 -20.46
CA ALA A 387 16.90 1.77 -19.90
C ALA A 387 16.17 0.96 -18.80
N ASN A 388 15.55 -0.15 -19.19
CA ASN A 388 14.85 -1.05 -18.28
C ASN A 388 14.91 -2.49 -18.76
N ASN A 389 14.41 -3.40 -17.92
CA ASN A 389 14.39 -4.83 -18.22
C ASN A 389 13.42 -5.20 -19.36
N HIS A 390 12.39 -4.41 -19.65
CA HIS A 390 11.39 -4.69 -20.68
C HIS A 390 11.74 -4.14 -22.08
N LEU A 391 12.84 -3.40 -22.23
CA LEU A 391 13.29 -2.78 -23.49
C LEU A 391 13.28 -3.75 -24.70
N LEU A 392 13.66 -5.01 -24.49
CA LEU A 392 13.82 -6.02 -25.54
C LEU A 392 12.67 -7.04 -25.61
N ASP A 393 11.52 -6.81 -24.98
CA ASP A 393 10.40 -7.75 -24.97
C ASP A 393 9.86 -8.08 -26.37
N LYS A 394 9.98 -7.12 -27.30
CA LYS A 394 9.66 -7.25 -28.73
C LYS A 394 10.90 -7.22 -29.62
N GLY A 395 12.07 -7.52 -29.03
CA GLY A 395 13.36 -7.56 -29.71
C GLY A 395 13.89 -6.19 -30.15
N GLU A 396 15.02 -6.20 -30.84
CA GLU A 396 15.74 -5.01 -31.32
C GLU A 396 14.85 -4.11 -32.19
N ALA A 397 14.04 -4.69 -33.08
CA ALA A 397 13.12 -3.92 -33.92
C ALA A 397 12.06 -3.17 -33.08
N GLY A 398 11.56 -3.79 -32.01
CA GLY A 398 10.65 -3.13 -31.07
C GLY A 398 11.31 -1.98 -30.32
N ALA A 399 12.54 -2.18 -29.85
CA ALA A 399 13.31 -1.13 -29.17
C ALA A 399 13.59 0.07 -30.10
N LEU A 400 14.06 -0.17 -31.32
CA LEU A 400 14.32 0.89 -32.30
C LEU A 400 13.05 1.63 -32.72
N ARG A 401 11.93 0.92 -32.88
CA ARG A 401 10.63 1.56 -33.14
C ARG A 401 10.16 2.41 -31.95
N THR A 402 10.46 1.98 -30.72
CA THR A 402 10.11 2.75 -29.51
C THR A 402 10.80 4.11 -29.53
N ILE A 403 12.08 4.17 -29.88
CA ILE A 403 12.83 5.42 -30.08
C ILE A 403 12.13 6.31 -31.13
N GLU A 404 11.78 5.74 -32.29
CA GLU A 404 11.07 6.49 -33.36
C GLU A 404 9.74 7.07 -32.88
N VAL A 405 8.96 6.32 -32.09
CA VAL A 405 7.67 6.80 -31.57
C VAL A 405 7.88 7.94 -30.57
N LEU A 406 8.86 7.83 -29.67
CA LEU A 406 9.18 8.89 -28.71
C LEU A 406 9.64 10.17 -29.43
N ASP A 407 10.54 10.05 -30.41
CA ASP A 407 11.00 11.16 -31.25
C ASP A 407 9.84 11.83 -31.99
N ARG A 408 8.96 11.05 -32.60
CA ARG A 408 7.77 11.55 -33.33
C ARG A 408 6.78 12.24 -32.40
N THR A 409 6.63 11.75 -31.18
CA THR A 409 5.75 12.33 -30.15
C THR A 409 6.36 13.60 -29.57
N GLY A 410 7.67 13.79 -29.68
CA GLY A 410 8.38 14.90 -29.05
C GLY A 410 8.49 14.75 -27.53
N LEU A 411 8.44 13.51 -27.04
CA LEU A 411 8.75 13.16 -25.65
C LEU A 411 10.25 12.84 -25.59
N ASP A 412 11.02 13.66 -24.88
CA ASP A 412 12.47 13.48 -24.86
C ASP A 412 12.82 12.16 -24.18
N HIS A 413 13.93 11.53 -24.58
CA HIS A 413 14.31 10.23 -24.04
C HIS A 413 15.82 10.01 -23.91
N THR A 414 16.15 9.03 -23.09
CA THR A 414 17.51 8.52 -22.85
C THR A 414 17.46 7.03 -22.48
N GLY A 415 18.62 6.37 -22.48
CA GLY A 415 18.76 4.99 -22.02
C GLY A 415 18.59 3.92 -23.11
N SER A 416 18.19 4.28 -24.34
CA SER A 416 18.36 3.42 -25.51
C SER A 416 18.87 4.17 -26.74
N TYR A 417 19.55 3.47 -27.65
CA TYR A 417 20.28 4.09 -28.76
C TYR A 417 20.18 3.29 -30.06
N THR A 418 20.24 4.00 -31.19
CA THR A 418 20.06 3.42 -32.52
C THR A 418 21.34 2.82 -33.12
N SER A 419 22.51 3.18 -32.57
CA SER A 419 23.82 2.67 -32.99
C SER A 419 24.89 2.93 -31.93
N GLU A 420 26.10 2.38 -32.10
CA GLU A 420 27.24 2.66 -31.20
C GLU A 420 27.66 4.14 -31.22
N GLU A 421 27.58 4.78 -32.37
CA GLU A 421 27.86 6.21 -32.51
C GLU A 421 26.82 7.06 -31.79
N ASP A 422 25.55 6.66 -31.90
CA ASP A 422 24.45 7.29 -31.21
C ASP A 422 24.60 7.15 -29.69
N LYS A 423 24.88 5.94 -29.18
CA LYS A 423 25.21 5.71 -27.76
C LYS A 423 26.40 6.56 -27.31
N ARG A 424 27.45 6.65 -28.12
CA ARG A 424 28.62 7.48 -27.77
C ARG A 424 28.27 8.96 -27.66
N ARG A 425 27.30 9.46 -28.42
CA ARG A 425 26.89 10.86 -28.38
C ARG A 425 25.85 11.13 -27.28
N GLU A 426 24.86 10.26 -27.15
CA GLU A 426 23.64 10.52 -26.38
C GLU A 426 23.61 9.84 -25.00
N ARG A 427 24.58 8.99 -24.65
CA ARG A 427 24.58 8.29 -23.34
C ARG A 427 24.64 9.20 -22.11
N ILE A 428 25.04 10.45 -22.31
CA ILE A 428 24.94 11.51 -21.31
C ILE A 428 24.00 12.55 -21.90
N LYS A 429 22.74 12.50 -21.50
CA LYS A 429 21.71 13.41 -21.99
C LYS A 429 21.85 14.74 -21.26
N LEU A 430 22.34 15.77 -21.93
CA LEU A 430 22.42 17.11 -21.37
C LEU A 430 21.18 17.91 -21.77
N VAL A 431 20.39 18.29 -20.78
CA VAL A 431 19.17 19.10 -20.95
C VAL A 431 19.34 20.45 -20.26
N GLU A 432 18.73 21.49 -20.80
CA GLU A 432 18.74 22.83 -20.20
C GLU A 432 17.30 23.30 -20.01
N CYS A 433 16.89 23.50 -18.76
CA CYS A 433 15.57 24.01 -18.41
C CYS A 433 15.71 25.17 -17.43
N GLN A 434 15.06 26.31 -17.73
CA GLN A 434 15.12 27.54 -16.93
C GLN A 434 16.55 27.99 -16.54
N GLY A 435 17.53 27.77 -17.42
CA GLY A 435 18.93 28.11 -17.17
C GLY A 435 19.63 27.21 -16.14
N ILE A 436 19.08 26.01 -15.88
CA ILE A 436 19.72 24.90 -15.17
C ILE A 436 20.09 23.83 -16.20
N ARG A 437 21.37 23.47 -16.24
CA ARG A 437 21.90 22.40 -17.10
C ARG A 437 21.95 21.10 -16.32
N ILE A 438 21.26 20.08 -16.78
CA ILE A 438 21.14 18.78 -16.12
C ILE A 438 21.75 17.72 -17.03
N ALA A 439 22.77 17.01 -16.56
CA ALA A 439 23.28 15.81 -17.23
C ALA A 439 22.57 14.58 -16.67
N VAL A 440 21.88 13.82 -17.51
CA VAL A 440 21.13 12.62 -17.14
C VAL A 440 21.81 11.38 -17.71
N LEU A 441 22.09 10.41 -16.85
CA LEU A 441 22.64 9.11 -17.22
C LEU A 441 21.67 8.00 -16.82
N SER A 442 21.46 7.03 -17.69
CA SER A 442 20.48 5.96 -17.48
C SER A 442 21.10 4.59 -17.69
N TYR A 443 20.76 3.67 -16.77
CA TYR A 443 21.32 2.33 -16.74
C TYR A 443 20.24 1.31 -16.39
N THR A 444 20.36 0.08 -16.89
CA THR A 444 19.52 -1.07 -16.49
C THR A 444 20.36 -2.21 -15.93
N TYR A 445 19.81 -3.07 -15.08
CA TYR A 445 20.50 -4.30 -14.66
C TYR A 445 20.58 -5.37 -15.78
N GLY A 446 19.74 -5.24 -16.80
CA GLY A 446 19.69 -6.17 -17.93
C GLY A 446 18.39 -6.03 -18.72
N CYS A 447 18.09 -7.03 -19.55
CA CYS A 447 16.80 -7.17 -20.23
C CYS A 447 16.23 -8.56 -20.02
N ASN A 448 14.92 -8.66 -19.82
CA ASN A 448 14.21 -9.91 -19.64
C ASN A 448 14.45 -10.82 -20.85
N TYR A 449 14.65 -12.11 -20.57
CA TYR A 449 14.86 -13.15 -21.59
C TYR A 449 16.13 -12.99 -22.46
N ILE A 450 17.02 -12.04 -22.13
CA ILE A 450 18.28 -11.78 -22.82
C ILE A 450 19.43 -11.95 -21.83
N SER A 451 20.53 -12.59 -22.26
CA SER A 451 21.72 -12.69 -21.41
C SER A 451 22.49 -11.36 -21.37
N ASN A 452 23.02 -11.00 -20.21
CA ASN A 452 23.78 -9.76 -20.06
C ASN A 452 25.04 -9.70 -20.94
N GLU A 453 25.65 -10.84 -21.30
CA GLU A 453 26.76 -10.90 -22.26
C GLU A 453 26.38 -10.31 -23.63
N LEU A 454 25.14 -10.51 -24.08
CA LEU A 454 24.66 -9.92 -25.34
C LEU A 454 24.51 -8.39 -25.26
N LEU A 455 24.34 -7.86 -24.05
CA LEU A 455 24.16 -6.44 -23.75
C LEU A 455 25.49 -5.74 -23.37
N THR A 456 26.52 -6.46 -22.97
CA THR A 456 27.84 -5.88 -22.64
C THR A 456 28.80 -5.95 -23.81
N GLU A 457 28.92 -7.12 -24.46
CA GLU A 457 29.92 -7.38 -25.50
C GLU A 457 29.30 -7.93 -26.80
N GLY A 458 28.03 -8.33 -26.79
CA GLY A 458 27.36 -8.91 -27.94
C GLY A 458 26.59 -7.92 -28.83
N ARG A 459 25.65 -8.47 -29.62
CA ARG A 459 24.88 -7.74 -30.64
C ARG A 459 24.11 -6.53 -30.11
N PHE A 460 23.70 -6.54 -28.85
CA PHE A 460 22.87 -5.49 -28.25
C PHE A 460 23.67 -4.52 -27.38
N SER A 461 25.00 -4.58 -27.41
CA SER A 461 25.88 -3.72 -26.59
C SER A 461 25.75 -2.23 -26.88
N TYR A 462 25.33 -1.88 -28.09
CA TYR A 462 25.06 -0.50 -28.47
C TYR A 462 23.69 0.00 -27.98
N LEU A 463 22.76 -0.89 -27.66
CA LEU A 463 21.34 -0.56 -27.52
C LEU A 463 21.02 0.11 -26.18
N THR A 464 21.69 -0.26 -25.09
CA THR A 464 21.49 0.35 -23.76
C THR A 464 22.77 0.23 -22.91
N SER A 465 22.82 0.92 -21.78
CA SER A 465 23.92 0.85 -20.81
C SER A 465 23.52 -0.03 -19.63
N VAL A 466 24.36 -1.01 -19.29
CA VAL A 466 24.03 -2.04 -18.29
C VAL A 466 24.97 -1.96 -17.08
N ILE A 467 24.42 -2.17 -15.88
CA ILE A 467 25.15 -2.29 -14.62
C ILE A 467 24.66 -3.52 -13.85
N TYR A 468 25.52 -4.48 -13.52
CA TYR A 468 25.13 -5.64 -12.70
C TYR A 468 26.32 -6.24 -11.97
N GLY A 469 26.03 -7.10 -11.00
CA GLY A 469 26.98 -7.70 -10.10
C GLY A 469 27.53 -6.71 -9.07
N THR A 470 28.31 -7.25 -8.14
CA THR A 470 29.02 -6.48 -7.10
C THR A 470 30.52 -6.74 -7.08
N GLU A 471 31.00 -7.70 -7.88
CA GLU A 471 32.39 -8.15 -7.93
C GLU A 471 32.65 -8.94 -9.22
N GLY A 472 33.93 -9.14 -9.57
CA GLY A 472 34.35 -9.88 -10.75
C GLY A 472 34.81 -8.99 -11.92
N GLU A 473 35.31 -9.62 -12.98
CA GLU A 473 35.91 -8.91 -14.12
C GLU A 473 34.89 -8.02 -14.85
N GLU A 474 33.70 -8.55 -15.13
CA GLU A 474 32.61 -7.80 -15.78
C GLU A 474 32.15 -6.60 -14.95
N PHE A 475 32.02 -6.79 -13.63
CA PHE A 475 31.68 -5.70 -12.70
C PHE A 475 32.72 -4.58 -12.75
N GLU A 476 34.02 -4.90 -12.71
CA GLU A 476 35.08 -3.89 -12.78
C GLU A 476 35.14 -3.18 -14.14
N LYS A 477 34.86 -3.89 -15.25
CA LYS A 477 34.72 -3.26 -16.58
C LYS A 477 33.55 -2.27 -16.60
N MET A 478 32.37 -2.66 -16.13
CA MET A 478 31.18 -1.79 -16.08
C MET A 478 31.40 -0.61 -15.14
N LYS A 479 31.98 -0.83 -13.97
CA LYS A 479 32.33 0.23 -13.01
C LYS A 479 33.26 1.26 -13.65
N LYS A 480 34.29 0.82 -14.37
CA LYS A 480 35.19 1.73 -15.09
C LYS A 480 34.45 2.52 -16.18
N SER A 481 33.53 1.90 -16.91
CA SER A 481 32.68 2.59 -17.88
C SER A 481 31.82 3.67 -17.21
N VAL A 482 31.22 3.37 -16.05
CA VAL A 482 30.45 4.35 -15.27
C VAL A 482 31.34 5.48 -14.79
N GLU A 483 32.55 5.21 -14.28
CA GLU A 483 33.50 6.25 -13.88
C GLU A 483 33.92 7.17 -15.05
N GLU A 484 34.06 6.61 -16.25
CA GLU A 484 34.30 7.34 -17.50
C GLU A 484 33.11 8.22 -17.89
N ASP A 485 31.89 7.69 -17.82
CA ASP A 485 30.67 8.45 -18.12
C ASP A 485 30.45 9.59 -17.14
N MET A 486 30.62 9.34 -15.83
CA MET A 486 30.47 10.36 -14.79
C MET A 486 31.53 11.47 -14.92
N ARG A 487 32.75 11.13 -15.33
CA ARG A 487 33.80 12.13 -15.63
C ARG A 487 33.44 12.96 -16.86
N ALA A 488 33.01 12.32 -17.95
CA ALA A 488 32.57 13.03 -19.15
C ALA A 488 31.37 13.94 -18.86
N ALA A 489 30.42 13.51 -18.02
CA ALA A 489 29.29 14.32 -17.59
C ALA A 489 29.75 15.57 -16.85
N LYS A 490 30.74 15.46 -15.94
CA LYS A 490 31.33 16.63 -15.27
C LYS A 490 32.05 17.56 -16.23
N GLU A 491 32.75 17.04 -17.25
CA GLU A 491 33.43 17.86 -18.26
C GLU A 491 32.46 18.72 -19.08
N MET A 492 31.20 18.28 -19.23
CA MET A 492 30.13 19.08 -19.84
C MET A 492 29.72 20.29 -18.96
N SER A 493 30.22 20.39 -17.73
CA SER A 493 29.93 21.45 -16.76
C SER A 493 28.43 21.66 -16.48
N PRO A 494 27.64 20.61 -16.17
CA PRO A 494 26.24 20.75 -15.79
C PRO A 494 26.11 21.39 -14.39
N ASP A 495 24.95 21.95 -14.10
CA ASP A 495 24.56 22.36 -12.75
C ASP A 495 24.18 21.15 -11.88
N LEU A 496 23.69 20.06 -12.49
CA LEU A 496 23.26 18.83 -11.82
C LEU A 496 23.61 17.58 -12.65
N ILE A 497 24.04 16.51 -11.98
CA ILE A 497 24.16 15.17 -12.55
C ILE A 497 23.10 14.25 -11.92
N VAL A 498 22.16 13.78 -12.74
CA VAL A 498 21.07 12.88 -12.35
C VAL A 498 21.34 11.49 -12.93
N VAL A 499 21.31 10.46 -12.08
CA VAL A 499 21.46 9.07 -12.51
C VAL A 499 20.15 8.32 -12.31
N LEU A 500 19.70 7.61 -13.35
CA LEU A 500 18.47 6.81 -13.40
C LEU A 500 18.83 5.31 -13.54
N PRO A 501 19.16 4.61 -12.44
CA PRO A 501 19.45 3.18 -12.48
C PRO A 501 18.19 2.33 -12.25
N HIS A 502 17.77 1.59 -13.27
CA HIS A 502 16.73 0.56 -13.20
C HIS A 502 17.34 -0.74 -12.65
N ILE A 503 17.39 -0.89 -11.31
CA ILE A 503 18.11 -1.97 -10.62
C ILE A 503 17.44 -2.39 -9.30
N GLY A 504 17.60 -3.65 -8.92
CA GLY A 504 17.25 -4.17 -7.60
C GLY A 504 16.32 -5.38 -7.60
N THR A 505 15.97 -5.85 -6.41
CA THR A 505 15.09 -7.00 -6.26
C THR A 505 13.62 -6.58 -6.33
N GLN A 506 12.89 -7.07 -7.34
CA GLN A 506 11.44 -6.85 -7.48
C GLN A 506 10.66 -7.22 -6.20
N PHE A 507 9.72 -6.36 -5.83
CA PHE A 507 8.83 -6.49 -4.67
C PHE A 507 9.56 -6.50 -3.31
N SER A 508 10.80 -6.01 -3.26
CA SER A 508 11.53 -5.77 -2.02
C SER A 508 11.26 -4.35 -1.50
N ASN A 509 11.12 -4.22 -0.18
CA ASN A 509 10.98 -2.92 0.50
C ASN A 509 12.28 -2.44 1.17
N THR A 510 13.38 -3.16 0.95
CA THR A 510 14.73 -2.81 1.41
C THR A 510 15.70 -2.92 0.25
N PRO A 511 16.64 -1.96 0.10
CA PRO A 511 17.69 -2.06 -0.90
C PRO A 511 18.48 -3.36 -0.76
N ASP A 512 18.80 -4.00 -1.88
CA ASP A 512 19.74 -5.11 -1.88
C ASP A 512 21.19 -4.64 -2.04
N LYS A 513 22.13 -5.58 -1.89
CA LYS A 513 23.57 -5.30 -1.95
C LYS A 513 24.00 -4.73 -3.31
N GLU A 514 23.34 -5.10 -4.40
CA GLU A 514 23.66 -4.60 -5.73
C GLU A 514 23.27 -3.12 -5.84
N GLN A 515 22.06 -2.77 -5.38
CA GLN A 515 21.61 -1.38 -5.29
C GLN A 515 22.55 -0.53 -4.42
N GLU A 516 22.88 -0.98 -3.21
CA GLU A 516 23.79 -0.27 -2.30
C GLU A 516 25.17 -0.05 -2.95
N THR A 517 25.71 -1.05 -3.64
CA THR A 517 27.02 -0.98 -4.29
C THR A 517 27.04 0.04 -5.41
N TRP A 518 26.09 -0.04 -6.35
CA TRP A 518 26.05 0.88 -7.49
C TRP A 518 25.71 2.31 -7.09
N PHE A 519 24.82 2.50 -6.12
CA PHE A 519 24.49 3.85 -5.62
C PHE A 519 25.70 4.52 -4.97
N GLU A 520 26.49 3.77 -4.20
CA GLU A 520 27.72 4.30 -3.62
C GLU A 520 28.77 4.63 -4.71
N ILE A 521 28.85 3.83 -5.78
CA ILE A 521 29.72 4.14 -6.95
C ILE A 521 29.30 5.46 -7.61
N PHE A 522 28.01 5.65 -7.92
CA PHE A 522 27.52 6.88 -8.56
C PHE A 522 27.79 8.11 -7.68
N LYS A 523 27.51 7.98 -6.38
CA LYS A 523 27.77 9.02 -5.38
C LYS A 523 29.25 9.39 -5.29
N GLN A 524 30.15 8.41 -5.18
CA GLN A 524 31.60 8.65 -5.14
C GLN A 524 32.09 9.32 -6.43
N ASN A 525 31.42 9.04 -7.55
CA ASN A 525 31.70 9.65 -8.83
C ASN A 525 30.93 10.96 -9.09
N GLY A 526 30.30 11.54 -8.06
CA GLY A 526 29.75 12.89 -8.09
C GLY A 526 28.41 13.01 -8.83
N ALA A 527 27.56 12.00 -8.76
CA ALA A 527 26.13 12.22 -8.96
C ALA A 527 25.65 13.27 -7.96
N ASP A 528 24.62 14.05 -8.32
CA ASP A 528 23.92 14.94 -7.40
C ASP A 528 22.59 14.32 -6.95
N ILE A 529 21.95 13.56 -7.84
CA ILE A 529 20.69 12.85 -7.58
C ILE A 529 20.77 11.45 -8.18
N ILE A 530 20.35 10.45 -7.41
CA ILE A 530 20.14 9.09 -7.91
C ILE A 530 18.66 8.76 -7.72
N LEU A 531 17.96 8.52 -8.82
CA LEU A 531 16.54 8.15 -8.86
C LEU A 531 16.44 6.71 -9.36
N GLY A 532 16.63 5.75 -8.46
CA GLY A 532 16.51 4.34 -8.79
C GLY A 532 15.07 3.87 -8.87
N ASP A 533 14.79 2.91 -9.74
CA ASP A 533 13.50 2.29 -10.02
C ASP A 533 13.67 0.77 -10.22
N HIS A 534 12.64 0.04 -10.70
CA HIS A 534 12.54 -1.43 -10.86
C HIS A 534 11.90 -2.28 -9.73
N PRO A 535 12.18 -2.10 -8.42
CA PRO A 535 11.57 -2.93 -7.37
C PRO A 535 10.03 -2.91 -7.30
N MET A 536 9.36 -2.05 -8.09
CA MET A 536 7.90 -1.90 -8.15
C MET A 536 7.21 -1.74 -6.78
N TRP A 537 7.94 -1.20 -5.78
CA TRP A 537 7.43 -0.98 -4.43
C TRP A 537 7.78 0.40 -3.86
N GLN A 538 6.91 0.90 -2.98
CA GLN A 538 6.80 2.31 -2.59
C GLN A 538 7.94 2.89 -1.70
N ASN A 539 9.09 2.22 -1.55
CA ASN A 539 10.24 2.73 -0.77
C ASN A 539 11.53 2.66 -1.61
N LEU A 540 11.69 3.60 -2.55
CA LEU A 540 12.92 3.74 -3.33
C LEU A 540 13.92 4.64 -2.58
N PRO A 541 15.21 4.31 -2.54
CA PRO A 541 16.23 5.20 -1.98
C PRO A 541 16.41 6.40 -2.91
N VAL A 542 16.07 7.60 -2.44
CA VAL A 542 16.46 8.84 -3.10
C VAL A 542 17.73 9.33 -2.43
N TRP A 543 18.80 9.48 -3.19
CA TRP A 543 20.03 10.09 -2.69
C TRP A 543 20.20 11.50 -3.26
N ARG A 544 20.63 12.44 -2.41
CA ARG A 544 20.91 13.83 -2.80
C ARG A 544 22.19 14.35 -2.15
N ASN A 545 23.05 15.01 -2.92
CA ASN A 545 24.19 15.77 -2.39
C ASN A 545 23.74 17.17 -1.96
N MET A 546 23.88 17.52 -0.67
CA MET A 546 23.71 18.90 -0.20
C MET A 546 25.05 19.45 0.25
N THR A 547 25.47 20.55 -0.36
CA THR A 547 26.74 21.18 0.00
C THR A 547 26.68 21.73 1.44
N ALA A 548 27.63 21.26 2.25
CA ALA A 548 27.83 21.50 3.70
C ALA A 548 27.23 20.46 4.66
N GLY A 549 27.80 19.25 4.67
CA GLY A 549 28.27 18.67 5.93
C GLY A 549 27.37 17.72 6.74
N LYS A 550 26.22 17.27 6.23
CA LYS A 550 25.51 16.11 6.82
C LYS A 550 24.93 15.22 5.71
N CYS A 551 25.27 13.93 5.78
CA CYS A 551 24.85 12.86 4.88
C CYS A 551 23.86 11.96 5.63
N SER A 552 22.77 11.50 4.99
CA SER A 552 21.96 10.39 5.50
C SER A 552 21.60 9.41 4.36
N TRP A 553 21.59 8.11 4.70
CA TRP A 553 20.73 7.13 4.03
C TRP A 553 19.43 7.12 4.83
N GLY A 554 18.30 7.39 4.20
CA GLY A 554 17.01 7.39 4.88
C GLY A 554 15.85 7.30 3.89
N THR A 555 14.76 6.68 4.34
CA THR A 555 13.45 7.29 4.11
C THR A 555 13.57 8.74 4.59
N VAL A 556 13.28 9.69 3.71
CA VAL A 556 13.36 11.16 3.88
C VAL A 556 13.30 11.58 5.36
N PRO A 557 14.38 12.14 5.98
CA PRO A 557 14.67 13.59 5.95
C PRO A 557 16.21 13.90 6.07
N GLU A 558 16.79 15.11 6.12
CA GLU A 558 16.36 16.49 6.44
C GLU A 558 17.07 17.50 5.52
N THR A 559 16.38 18.63 5.29
CA THR A 559 16.76 19.89 4.61
C THR A 559 16.13 20.07 3.22
N LEU A 560 14.99 20.80 3.25
CA LEU A 560 13.93 20.99 2.25
C LEU A 560 13.04 19.74 2.04
N PRO A 561 11.73 19.80 2.35
CA PRO A 561 10.83 18.66 2.19
C PRO A 561 10.78 18.19 0.74
N ILE A 562 11.06 16.90 0.51
CA ILE A 562 10.54 16.19 -0.66
C ILE A 562 9.06 15.97 -0.36
N TYR A 563 8.17 16.61 -1.12
CA TYR A 563 6.75 16.32 -1.02
C TYR A 563 6.46 15.01 -1.75
N THR A 564 6.24 13.95 -1.00
CA THR A 564 5.66 12.71 -1.51
C THR A 564 4.14 12.82 -1.41
N ALA A 565 3.46 12.96 -2.55
CA ALA A 565 2.02 12.81 -2.59
C ALA A 565 1.69 11.31 -2.46
N LYS A 566 1.24 10.89 -1.28
CA LYS A 566 0.75 9.52 -1.06
C LYS A 566 -0.63 9.38 -1.71
N ILE A 567 -0.67 8.97 -2.98
CA ILE A 567 -1.90 8.52 -3.64
C ILE A 567 -2.35 7.23 -2.96
N ARG A 568 -3.65 7.12 -2.66
CA ARG A 568 -4.26 5.99 -1.93
C ARG A 568 -3.85 4.64 -2.52
N GLU A 569 -3.67 3.66 -1.65
CA GLU A 569 -3.48 2.25 -1.97
C GLU A 569 -4.57 1.76 -2.96
N THR A 570 -4.20 1.61 -4.22
CA THR A 570 -4.90 0.74 -5.18
C THR A 570 -3.94 -0.38 -5.55
N GLN A 571 -4.40 -1.64 -5.54
CA GLN A 571 -3.65 -2.86 -5.87
C GLN A 571 -3.16 -2.95 -7.33
N ALA A 572 -3.05 -1.83 -8.04
CA ALA A 572 -2.45 -1.77 -9.37
C ALA A 572 -1.07 -1.12 -9.25
N CYS A 573 -0.08 -1.64 -9.98
CA CYS A 573 1.23 -1.03 -10.18
C CYS A 573 1.06 0.47 -10.46
N SER A 574 1.26 1.29 -9.43
CA SER A 574 1.09 2.73 -9.50
C SER A 574 2.48 3.34 -9.43
N PRO A 575 2.89 4.17 -10.40
CA PRO A 575 4.19 4.82 -10.35
C PRO A 575 4.28 5.67 -9.08
N MET A 576 5.42 5.58 -8.40
CA MET A 576 5.72 6.47 -7.27
C MET A 576 6.07 7.85 -7.82
N PHE A 577 5.41 8.89 -7.31
CA PHE A 577 5.74 10.28 -7.62
C PHE A 577 6.64 10.87 -6.52
N ILE A 578 7.84 11.28 -6.90
CA ILE A 578 8.80 11.95 -6.03
C ILE A 578 9.07 13.35 -6.60
N SER A 579 8.74 14.41 -5.86
CA SER A 579 9.08 15.78 -6.23
C SER A 579 10.27 16.28 -5.40
N THR A 580 11.41 16.55 -6.05
CA THR A 580 12.63 17.09 -5.40
C THR A 580 12.84 18.55 -5.79
N VAL A 581 13.21 19.38 -4.81
CA VAL A 581 13.33 20.85 -4.95
C VAL A 581 14.77 21.34 -4.83
N ILE A 582 15.28 22.04 -5.84
CA ILE A 582 16.68 22.45 -5.96
C ILE A 582 16.79 23.97 -6.01
N GLN A 583 17.57 24.56 -5.09
CA GLN A 583 17.88 25.98 -5.11
C GLN A 583 19.24 26.24 -5.75
N LYS A 584 19.27 27.06 -6.81
CA LYS A 584 20.50 27.62 -7.35
C LYS A 584 21.02 28.67 -6.37
N LYS A 585 22.30 28.59 -5.95
CA LYS A 585 22.94 29.72 -5.27
C LYS A 585 22.99 30.88 -6.26
N SER A 586 22.33 31.99 -5.95
CA SER A 586 22.54 33.22 -6.71
C SER A 586 24.04 33.56 -6.66
N SER A 587 24.69 33.63 -7.81
CA SER A 587 25.98 34.31 -7.93
C SER A 587 25.75 35.77 -7.56
N ALA A 588 26.01 36.11 -6.29
CA ALA A 588 26.11 37.50 -5.88
C ALA A 588 27.22 38.13 -6.73
N ALA A 589 26.85 39.18 -7.46
CA ALA A 589 27.76 40.00 -8.22
C ALA A 589 28.71 40.76 -7.29
N VAL A 590 29.98 40.80 -7.72
CA VAL A 590 31.16 41.54 -7.23
C VAL A 590 31.93 40.91 -6.07
#